data_AF-A0A1C7LUV5-F1
#
_entry.id   AF-A0A1C7LUV5-F1
#
_cell.length_a   1.000
_cell.length_b   1.000
_cell.length_c   1.000
_cell.angle_alpha   90.00
_cell.angle_beta   90.00
_cell.angle_gamma   90.00
#
_symmetry.space_group_name_H-M   'P 1'
#
loop_
_entity.id
_entity.type
_entity.pdbx_description
1 polymer ?
#
loop_
_entity_poly.entity_id
_entity_poly.type
_entity_poly.pdbx_seq_one_letter_code
_entity_poly.pdbx_strand_id
1 'polypeptide(L)'
;MRLDAVTTILLCALSASGWRTFVVSHADGQDDTPALKTVLSSGNFSSNSTILFEKGVKYNIFTPLTFPVLNNVEVALMSYDSPSDGAKFQGFQLAIVGSSSFPGAWFTFSGGNNVTLRGSTDLEWGWVDGHGQAWWDAMQQTNRPHGWAFSKITNGVIRDMKLWKPIGWNFATSGSSNLHVFNNKIVAVSSTGSFPFNT
;
A
#
# COMPACT_ATOMS: atom_id res chain seq x y z
N MET A 1 12.10 24.42 -66.32
CA MET A 1 12.45 23.33 -65.40
C MET A 1 12.20 23.84 -63.98
N ARG A 2 11.01 23.62 -63.44
CA ARG A 2 10.63 24.01 -62.07
C ARG A 2 10.85 22.80 -61.17
N LEU A 3 11.66 22.97 -60.13
CA LEU A 3 11.80 22.00 -59.05
C LEU A 3 10.70 22.30 -58.03
N ASP A 4 9.71 21.41 -57.94
CA ASP A 4 8.74 21.43 -56.86
C ASP A 4 9.37 20.70 -55.67
N ALA A 5 9.62 21.43 -54.59
CA ALA A 5 10.16 20.87 -53.35
C ALA A 5 9.02 20.20 -52.56
N VAL A 6 9.07 18.87 -52.44
CA VAL A 6 8.16 18.10 -51.59
C VAL A 6 8.68 18.15 -50.16
N THR A 7 7.98 18.88 -49.28
CA THR A 7 8.25 18.89 -47.84
C THR A 7 7.52 17.74 -47.16
N THR A 8 8.25 16.69 -46.77
CA THR A 8 7.70 15.59 -45.97
C THR A 8 7.71 15.98 -44.49
N ILE A 9 6.53 16.21 -43.91
CA ILE A 9 6.38 16.42 -42.46
C ILE A 9 6.36 15.05 -41.78
N LEU A 10 7.43 14.73 -41.03
CA LEU A 10 7.50 13.54 -40.19
C LEU A 10 6.78 13.83 -38.87
N LEU A 11 5.53 13.36 -38.72
CA LEU A 11 4.82 13.38 -37.44
C LEU A 11 5.45 12.34 -36.49
N CYS A 12 6.27 12.79 -35.55
CA CYS A 12 6.60 11.99 -34.37
C CYS A 12 5.35 11.92 -33.47
N ALA A 13 4.59 10.84 -33.58
CA ALA A 13 3.56 10.51 -32.60
C ALA A 13 4.25 10.11 -31.29
N LEU A 14 4.44 11.07 -30.39
CA LEU A 14 4.73 10.77 -28.99
C LEU A 14 3.47 10.11 -28.40
N SER A 15 3.48 8.78 -28.31
CA SER A 15 2.49 8.05 -27.53
C SER A 15 2.65 8.43 -26.07
N ALA A 16 1.97 9.49 -25.63
CA ALA A 16 1.79 9.78 -24.23
C ALA A 16 1.04 8.59 -23.62
N SER A 17 1.73 7.73 -22.86
CA SER A 17 1.05 6.69 -22.11
C SER A 17 0.14 7.38 -21.10
N GLY A 18 -1.17 7.36 -21.33
CA GLY A 18 -2.13 7.96 -20.42
C GLY A 18 -2.02 7.35 -19.03
N TRP A 19 -2.26 8.16 -18.00
CA TRP A 19 -2.35 7.69 -16.63
C TRP A 19 -3.50 6.67 -16.50
N ARG A 20 -3.25 5.53 -15.85
CA ARG A 20 -4.24 4.45 -15.71
C ARG A 20 -4.62 4.22 -14.27
N THR A 21 -5.88 3.92 -13.99
CA THR A 21 -6.32 3.49 -12.66
C THR A 21 -6.72 2.03 -12.67
N PHE A 22 -6.18 1.28 -11.71
CA PHE A 22 -6.61 -0.06 -11.36
C PHE A 22 -7.35 0.00 -10.03
N VAL A 23 -8.63 -0.35 -10.03
CA VAL A 23 -9.39 -0.53 -8.79
C VAL A 23 -9.16 -1.96 -8.32
N VAL A 24 -8.71 -2.12 -7.08
CA VAL A 24 -8.49 -3.44 -6.49
C VAL A 24 -9.84 -4.15 -6.41
N SER A 25 -9.90 -5.39 -6.90
CA SER A 25 -11.09 -6.23 -6.79
C SER A 25 -11.34 -6.61 -5.33
N HIS A 26 -12.62 -6.69 -4.95
CA HIS A 26 -13.02 -7.10 -3.61
C HIS A 26 -14.07 -8.21 -3.66
N ALA A 27 -13.97 -9.15 -2.72
CA ALA A 27 -15.02 -10.12 -2.44
C ALA A 27 -15.29 -10.22 -0.92
N ASP A 28 -16.56 -10.10 -0.53
CA ASP A 28 -16.99 -10.10 0.87
C ASP A 28 -16.49 -11.35 1.61
N GLY A 29 -15.75 -11.11 2.70
CA GLY A 29 -15.21 -12.16 3.57
C GLY A 29 -14.08 -13.02 2.98
N GLN A 30 -13.61 -12.73 1.77
CA GLN A 30 -12.49 -13.44 1.13
C GLN A 30 -11.17 -12.67 1.25
N ASP A 31 -10.04 -13.35 1.07
CA ASP A 31 -8.74 -12.68 0.90
C ASP A 31 -8.66 -12.05 -0.50
N ASP A 32 -8.51 -10.73 -0.57
CA ASP A 32 -8.38 -9.94 -1.80
C ASP A 32 -6.94 -9.99 -2.36
N THR A 33 -5.97 -10.44 -1.55
CA THR A 33 -4.56 -10.46 -1.95
C THR A 33 -4.28 -11.27 -3.22
N PRO A 34 -4.83 -12.49 -3.45
CA PRO A 34 -4.52 -13.28 -4.63
C PRO A 34 -4.88 -12.58 -5.94
N ALA A 35 -6.07 -11.97 -6.03
CA ALA A 35 -6.49 -11.24 -7.23
C ALA A 35 -5.57 -10.06 -7.53
N LEU A 36 -5.20 -9.31 -6.48
CA LEU A 36 -4.25 -8.21 -6.58
C LEU A 36 -2.86 -8.69 -7.02
N LYS A 37 -2.36 -9.78 -6.43
CA LYS A 37 -1.07 -10.40 -6.83
C LYS A 37 -1.07 -10.82 -8.29
N THR A 38 -2.14 -11.42 -8.79
CA THR A 38 -2.25 -11.82 -10.20
C THR A 38 -2.08 -10.62 -11.12
N VAL A 39 -2.78 -9.51 -10.86
CA VAL A 39 -2.66 -8.29 -11.67
C VAL A 39 -1.25 -7.71 -11.60
N LEU A 40 -0.69 -7.57 -10.39
CA LEU A 40 0.66 -7.01 -10.19
C LEU A 40 1.75 -7.86 -10.86
N SER A 41 1.62 -9.19 -10.82
CA SER A 41 2.61 -10.12 -11.40
C SER A 41 2.72 -10.02 -12.92
N SER A 42 1.67 -9.55 -13.60
CA SER A 42 1.67 -9.33 -15.04
C SER A 42 2.42 -8.06 -15.49
N GLY A 43 2.93 -7.26 -14.55
CA GLY A 43 3.54 -5.95 -14.83
C GLY A 43 2.53 -4.85 -15.17
N ASN A 44 1.24 -5.18 -15.26
CA ASN A 44 0.16 -4.20 -15.42
C ASN A 44 0.14 -3.24 -14.23
N PHE A 45 0.00 -1.94 -14.51
CA PHE A 45 -0.05 -0.85 -13.51
C PHE A 45 1.22 -0.72 -12.65
N SER A 46 2.36 -1.19 -13.15
CA SER A 46 3.67 -0.92 -12.55
C SER A 46 4.24 0.44 -12.96
N SER A 47 3.61 1.14 -13.91
CA SER A 47 4.04 2.47 -14.35
C SER A 47 2.87 3.38 -14.74
N ASN A 48 3.01 4.67 -14.45
CA ASN A 48 2.05 5.74 -14.83
C ASN A 48 0.61 5.41 -14.42
N SER A 49 0.42 5.06 -13.15
CA SER A 49 -0.87 4.53 -12.70
C SER A 49 -1.22 4.76 -11.24
N THR A 50 -2.50 4.66 -10.94
CA THR A 50 -3.03 4.53 -9.58
C THR A 50 -3.48 3.10 -9.33
N ILE A 51 -3.00 2.47 -8.25
CA ILE A 51 -3.60 1.27 -7.65
C ILE A 51 -4.51 1.77 -6.54
N LEU A 52 -5.82 1.65 -6.74
CA LEU A 52 -6.86 2.25 -5.90
C LEU A 52 -7.58 1.19 -5.08
N PHE A 53 -7.46 1.31 -3.77
CA PHE A 53 -8.38 0.69 -2.82
C PHE A 53 -9.49 1.71 -2.56
N GLU A 54 -10.66 1.49 -3.14
CA GLU A 54 -11.70 2.51 -3.23
C GLU A 54 -12.44 2.77 -1.90
N LYS A 55 -13.04 3.96 -1.81
CA LYS A 55 -13.83 4.37 -0.63
C LYS A 55 -15.09 3.53 -0.54
N GLY A 56 -15.52 3.19 0.68
CA GLY A 56 -16.73 2.40 0.91
C GLY A 56 -16.52 0.88 0.84
N VAL A 57 -15.35 0.42 0.41
CA VAL A 57 -15.03 -1.01 0.30
C VAL A 57 -14.17 -1.46 1.48
N LYS A 58 -14.43 -2.68 1.99
CA LYS A 58 -13.73 -3.28 3.13
C LYS A 58 -12.77 -4.37 2.65
N TYR A 59 -11.65 -3.95 2.10
CA TYR A 59 -10.65 -4.88 1.60
C TYR A 59 -10.09 -5.78 2.70
N ASN A 60 -9.73 -7.00 2.31
CA ASN A 60 -9.24 -8.05 3.17
C ASN A 60 -7.90 -8.54 2.63
N ILE A 61 -6.79 -7.98 3.11
CA ILE A 61 -5.44 -8.45 2.71
C ILE A 61 -4.99 -9.42 3.79
N PHE A 62 -5.41 -10.68 3.68
CA PHE A 62 -5.15 -11.71 4.70
C PHE A 62 -3.79 -12.37 4.52
N THR A 63 -3.19 -12.24 3.34
CA THR A 63 -1.82 -12.68 3.08
C THR A 63 -0.90 -11.49 2.74
N PRO A 64 0.39 -11.53 3.12
CA PRO A 64 1.34 -10.46 2.80
C PRO A 64 1.42 -10.19 1.30
N LEU A 65 1.51 -8.92 0.95
CA LEU A 65 1.52 -8.42 -0.42
C LEU A 65 2.88 -7.78 -0.74
N THR A 66 3.45 -8.15 -1.89
CA THR A 66 4.65 -7.51 -2.43
C THR A 66 4.31 -6.83 -3.75
N PHE A 67 4.47 -5.51 -3.78
CA PHE A 67 4.42 -4.73 -5.00
C PHE A 67 5.72 -4.96 -5.81
N PRO A 68 5.63 -5.05 -7.15
CA PRO A 68 6.81 -5.09 -8.00
C PRO A 68 7.56 -3.75 -7.95
N VAL A 69 8.59 -3.58 -8.79
CA VAL A 69 9.20 -2.26 -8.97
C VAL A 69 8.16 -1.34 -9.61
N LEU A 70 7.90 -0.18 -8.99
CA LEU A 70 6.90 0.79 -9.44
C LEU A 70 7.56 2.08 -9.95
N ASN A 71 7.05 2.66 -11.04
CA ASN A 71 7.57 3.91 -11.59
C ASN A 71 6.47 4.91 -11.90
N ASN A 72 6.45 6.07 -11.24
CA ASN A 72 5.38 7.05 -11.40
C ASN A 72 4.01 6.43 -11.06
N VAL A 73 3.90 5.84 -9.87
CA VAL A 73 2.71 5.11 -9.41
C VAL A 73 2.21 5.67 -8.08
N GLU A 74 0.90 5.82 -7.97
CA GLU A 74 0.22 6.06 -6.70
C GLU A 74 -0.46 4.77 -6.19
N VAL A 75 -0.17 4.37 -4.96
CA VAL A 75 -0.96 3.37 -4.22
C VAL A 75 -1.87 4.14 -3.26
N ALA A 76 -3.17 4.16 -3.54
CA ALA A 76 -4.15 4.98 -2.85
C ALA A 76 -5.08 4.11 -1.98
N LEU A 77 -5.08 4.36 -0.67
CA LEU A 77 -5.90 3.69 0.34
C LEU A 77 -7.05 4.60 0.78
N MET A 78 -8.19 4.46 0.11
CA MET A 78 -9.40 5.24 0.40
C MET A 78 -10.43 4.46 1.21
N SER A 79 -10.18 3.16 1.40
CA SER A 79 -11.06 2.18 2.04
C SER A 79 -11.00 2.19 3.58
N TYR A 80 -11.99 1.54 4.19
CA TYR A 80 -12.21 1.34 5.64
C TYR A 80 -12.96 2.44 6.38
N ASP A 81 -13.93 2.02 7.19
CA ASP A 81 -14.85 2.80 8.02
C ASP A 81 -14.33 2.90 9.47
N SER A 82 -14.53 4.03 10.13
CA SER A 82 -14.00 4.38 11.46
C SER A 82 -13.95 3.21 12.46
N PRO A 83 -12.94 3.13 13.35
CA PRO A 83 -12.83 2.11 14.40
C PRO A 83 -14.07 1.90 15.31
N SER A 84 -15.04 2.82 15.24
CA SER A 84 -16.35 2.74 15.91
C SER A 84 -17.28 1.65 15.37
N ASP A 85 -17.15 1.24 14.11
CA ASP A 85 -18.18 0.43 13.43
C ASP A 85 -17.90 -1.07 13.32
N GLY A 86 -16.94 -1.57 14.10
CA GLY A 86 -16.72 -3.02 14.28
C GLY A 86 -16.38 -3.79 12.99
N ALA A 87 -16.09 -3.08 11.90
CA ALA A 87 -15.86 -3.65 10.59
C ALA A 87 -14.36 -3.71 10.28
N LYS A 88 -13.87 -4.92 10.05
CA LYS A 88 -12.46 -5.29 10.19
C LYS A 88 -11.77 -5.30 8.84
N PHE A 89 -10.61 -4.63 8.70
CA PHE A 89 -9.59 -5.03 7.73
C PHE A 89 -8.82 -6.18 8.37
N GLN A 90 -9.30 -7.42 8.29
CA GLN A 90 -8.86 -8.48 9.22
C GLN A 90 -7.56 -9.18 8.81
N GLY A 91 -6.39 -8.66 9.13
CA GLY A 91 -5.15 -9.45 8.96
C GLY A 91 -5.18 -10.71 9.85
N PHE A 92 -5.22 -11.91 9.26
CA PHE A 92 -5.00 -13.18 9.97
C PHE A 92 -3.50 -13.46 10.05
N GLN A 93 -2.85 -13.04 11.14
CA GLN A 93 -1.38 -12.89 11.11
C GLN A 93 -0.62 -13.97 11.89
N LEU A 94 -1.19 -14.53 12.97
CA LEU A 94 -0.45 -15.39 13.90
C LEU A 94 0.08 -16.70 13.28
N ALA A 95 -0.62 -17.29 12.30
CA ALA A 95 -0.14 -18.49 11.60
C ALA A 95 0.89 -18.16 10.49
N ILE A 96 0.80 -16.98 9.88
CA ILE A 96 1.60 -16.59 8.71
C ILE A 96 3.00 -16.09 9.11
N VAL A 97 3.09 -15.36 10.22
CA VAL A 97 4.34 -14.76 10.72
C VAL A 97 5.33 -15.77 11.32
N GLY A 98 4.88 -16.98 11.63
CA GLY A 98 5.73 -18.08 12.07
C GLY A 98 6.43 -18.83 10.92
N SER A 99 6.05 -18.55 9.67
CA SER A 99 6.69 -19.14 8.49
C SER A 99 8.05 -18.50 8.21
N SER A 100 9.05 -19.32 7.88
CA SER A 100 10.35 -18.84 7.38
C SER A 100 10.24 -18.06 6.06
N SER A 101 9.10 -18.17 5.37
CA SER A 101 8.81 -17.43 4.14
C SER A 101 8.17 -16.06 4.37
N PHE A 102 7.96 -15.64 5.64
CA PHE A 102 7.36 -14.35 5.94
C PHE A 102 8.34 -13.19 5.65
N PRO A 103 7.98 -12.20 4.80
CA PRO A 103 8.91 -11.16 4.35
C PRO A 103 9.25 -10.09 5.41
N GLY A 104 8.71 -10.19 6.63
CA GLY A 104 8.94 -9.21 7.71
C GLY A 104 7.96 -8.03 7.72
N ALA A 105 7.26 -7.77 6.61
CA ALA A 105 6.25 -6.73 6.48
C ALA A 105 4.96 -7.25 5.83
N TRP A 106 3.82 -6.64 6.14
CA TRP A 106 2.53 -7.01 5.54
C TRP A 106 2.40 -6.49 4.11
N PHE A 107 2.84 -5.26 3.88
CA PHE A 107 2.96 -4.66 2.55
C PHE A 107 4.42 -4.35 2.24
N THR A 108 4.92 -4.85 1.11
CA THR A 108 6.31 -4.68 0.70
C THR A 108 6.41 -4.02 -0.66
N PHE A 109 7.20 -2.96 -0.76
CA PHE A 109 7.62 -2.36 -2.02
C PHE A 109 8.99 -2.90 -2.40
N SER A 110 9.12 -3.45 -3.62
CA SER A 110 10.39 -4.02 -4.09
C SER A 110 11.39 -2.95 -4.55
N GLY A 111 10.93 -1.71 -4.74
CA GLY A 111 11.70 -0.56 -5.19
C GLY A 111 10.92 0.29 -6.19
N GLY A 112 11.52 1.39 -6.65
CA GLY A 112 10.84 2.25 -7.61
C GLY A 112 11.31 3.69 -7.64
N ASN A 113 10.73 4.47 -8.55
CA ASN A 113 10.96 5.90 -8.66
C ASN A 113 9.63 6.66 -8.79
N ASN A 114 9.50 7.78 -8.10
CA ASN A 114 8.27 8.59 -8.07
C ASN A 114 7.04 7.77 -7.65
N VAL A 115 7.13 7.13 -6.47
CA VAL A 115 6.05 6.31 -5.92
C VAL A 115 5.40 7.05 -4.77
N THR A 116 4.06 7.13 -4.79
CA THR A 116 3.28 7.72 -3.70
C THR A 116 2.48 6.64 -3.00
N LEU A 117 2.67 6.48 -1.69
CA LEU A 117 1.73 5.79 -0.81
C LEU A 117 0.83 6.85 -0.18
N ARG A 118 -0.46 6.80 -0.49
CA ARG A 118 -1.42 7.82 -0.08
C ARG A 118 -2.61 7.21 0.65
N GLY A 119 -2.94 7.75 1.81
CA GLY A 119 -4.21 7.50 2.48
C GLY A 119 -5.29 8.55 2.15
N SER A 120 -6.39 8.50 2.89
CA SER A 120 -7.51 9.42 2.70
C SER A 120 -7.45 10.61 3.66
N THR A 121 -7.80 11.80 3.15
CA THR A 121 -8.02 13.00 3.96
C THR A 121 -9.42 13.04 4.59
N ASP A 122 -10.31 12.14 4.19
CA ASP A 122 -11.60 11.95 4.82
C ASP A 122 -11.41 11.52 6.28
N LEU A 123 -12.20 12.07 7.21
CA LEU A 123 -12.05 11.78 8.64
C LEU A 123 -12.47 10.35 8.98
N GLU A 124 -13.53 9.87 8.34
CA GLU A 124 -14.14 8.56 8.59
C GLU A 124 -13.43 7.46 7.80
N TRP A 125 -12.98 7.76 6.57
CA TRP A 125 -12.51 6.73 5.63
C TRP A 125 -10.99 6.66 5.45
N GLY A 126 -10.43 5.52 5.06
CA GLY A 126 -9.00 5.42 4.70
C GLY A 126 -8.09 4.93 5.82
N TRP A 127 -8.62 4.18 6.79
CA TRP A 127 -7.77 3.56 7.82
C TRP A 127 -7.27 2.18 7.41
N VAL A 128 -6.10 1.83 7.90
CA VAL A 128 -5.55 0.47 7.81
C VAL A 128 -5.49 -0.10 9.22
N ASP A 129 -6.30 -1.12 9.51
CA ASP A 129 -6.29 -1.80 10.81
C ASP A 129 -5.25 -2.92 10.83
N GLY A 130 -4.26 -2.79 11.72
CA GLY A 130 -3.21 -3.79 11.91
C GLY A 130 -3.62 -4.97 12.78
N HIS A 131 -4.75 -4.92 13.51
CA HIS A 131 -5.15 -5.94 14.51
C HIS A 131 -4.14 -6.15 15.64
N GLY A 132 -3.42 -5.09 16.01
CA GLY A 132 -2.38 -5.10 17.05
C GLY A 132 -2.86 -5.54 18.43
N GLN A 133 -4.15 -5.40 18.74
CA GLN A 133 -4.69 -5.70 20.07
C GLN A 133 -4.34 -7.10 20.55
N ALA A 134 -4.60 -8.13 19.73
CA ALA A 134 -4.32 -9.52 20.09
C ALA A 134 -2.83 -9.76 20.34
N TRP A 135 -1.96 -9.05 19.62
CA TRP A 135 -0.51 -9.13 19.78
C TRP A 135 -0.01 -8.46 21.06
N TRP A 136 -0.63 -7.36 21.46
CA TRP A 136 -0.32 -6.66 22.70
C TRP A 136 -0.80 -7.45 23.91
N ASP A 137 -2.02 -7.99 23.85
CA ASP A 137 -2.61 -8.82 24.91
C ASP A 137 -1.80 -10.10 25.13
N ALA A 138 -1.34 -10.73 24.06
CA ALA A 138 -0.48 -11.91 24.13
C ALA A 138 0.98 -11.59 24.54
N MET A 139 1.34 -10.31 24.67
CA MET A 139 2.73 -9.85 24.86
C MET A 139 3.71 -10.47 23.83
N GLN A 140 3.26 -10.70 22.60
CA GLN A 140 4.07 -11.36 21.57
C GLN A 140 5.11 -10.39 21.01
N GLN A 141 6.39 -10.54 21.38
CA GLN A 141 7.47 -9.64 20.96
C GLN A 141 8.28 -10.15 19.77
N THR A 142 8.11 -11.41 19.37
CA THR A 142 8.87 -12.06 18.30
C THR A 142 8.11 -11.99 16.97
N ASN A 143 8.83 -11.76 15.87
CA ASN A 143 8.32 -11.76 14.49
C ASN A 143 7.07 -10.89 14.28
N ARG A 144 7.01 -9.75 14.97
CA ARG A 144 5.94 -8.76 14.80
C ARG A 144 6.04 -8.14 13.39
N PRO A 145 5.03 -8.30 12.54
CA PRO A 145 5.06 -7.76 11.18
C PRO A 145 5.12 -6.24 11.19
N HIS A 146 6.00 -5.67 10.36
CA HIS A 146 5.90 -4.26 10.01
C HIS A 146 4.67 -4.04 9.12
N GLY A 147 4.05 -2.86 9.20
CA GLY A 147 2.93 -2.50 8.32
C GLY A 147 3.40 -2.39 6.87
N TRP A 148 4.29 -1.43 6.61
CA TRP A 148 4.71 -1.03 5.27
C TRP A 148 6.24 -1.04 5.16
N ALA A 149 6.80 -1.92 4.35
CA ALA A 149 8.17 -1.81 3.87
C ALA A 149 8.20 -0.99 2.57
N PHE A 150 8.24 0.34 2.72
CA PHE A 150 8.38 1.31 1.62
C PHE A 150 9.86 1.52 1.27
N SER A 151 10.51 0.41 0.86
CA SER A 151 11.96 0.32 0.69
C SER A 151 12.41 0.56 -0.74
N LYS A 152 13.65 1.04 -0.91
CA LYS A 152 14.31 1.24 -2.21
C LYS A 152 13.53 2.14 -3.18
N ILE A 153 12.83 3.14 -2.65
CA ILE A 153 12.10 4.13 -3.44
C ILE A 153 12.94 5.41 -3.57
N THR A 154 13.13 5.88 -4.79
CA THR A 154 13.66 7.23 -5.06
C THR A 154 12.51 8.19 -5.37
N ASN A 155 12.57 9.42 -4.85
CA ASN A 155 11.52 10.44 -5.04
C ASN A 155 10.15 9.95 -4.53
N GLY A 156 10.11 9.36 -3.34
CA GLY A 156 8.91 8.77 -2.78
C GLY A 156 8.11 9.70 -1.88
N VAL A 157 6.80 9.49 -1.80
CA VAL A 157 5.92 10.22 -0.89
C VAL A 157 5.10 9.22 -0.07
N ILE A 158 5.02 9.44 1.25
CA ILE A 158 4.08 8.75 2.13
C ILE A 158 3.22 9.83 2.80
N ARG A 159 1.92 9.89 2.47
CA ARG A 159 1.07 10.95 3.00
C ARG A 159 -0.35 10.51 3.32
N ASP A 160 -0.97 11.25 4.23
CA ASP A 160 -2.39 11.12 4.57
C ASP A 160 -2.79 9.70 5.02
N MET A 161 -1.82 8.89 5.45
CA MET A 161 -2.06 7.52 5.91
C MET A 161 -2.68 7.55 7.30
N LYS A 162 -3.69 6.70 7.53
CA LYS A 162 -4.26 6.50 8.86
C LYS A 162 -4.09 5.04 9.27
N LEU A 163 -3.32 4.78 10.32
CA LEU A 163 -3.04 3.43 10.81
C LEU A 163 -3.72 3.24 12.17
N TRP A 164 -4.49 2.17 12.29
CA TRP A 164 -5.19 1.79 13.51
C TRP A 164 -4.59 0.51 14.06
N LYS A 165 -4.27 0.50 15.36
CA LYS A 165 -3.70 -0.65 16.07
C LYS A 165 -2.64 -1.40 15.26
N PRO A 166 -1.53 -0.76 14.89
CA PRO A 166 -0.45 -1.46 14.20
C PRO A 166 0.13 -2.56 15.09
N ILE A 167 0.82 -3.54 14.50
CA ILE A 167 1.46 -4.62 15.27
C ILE A 167 2.91 -4.26 15.57
N GLY A 168 3.72 -3.97 14.57
CA GLY A 168 5.09 -3.50 14.75
C GLY A 168 5.28 -2.14 14.11
N TRP A 169 6.49 -1.91 13.59
CA TRP A 169 6.85 -0.68 12.90
C TRP A 169 5.89 -0.36 11.76
N ASN A 170 5.48 0.91 11.68
CA ASN A 170 4.50 1.36 10.69
C ASN A 170 5.08 1.46 9.27
N PHE A 171 6.19 2.20 9.13
CA PHE A 171 6.83 2.48 7.85
C PHE A 171 8.33 2.20 7.94
N ALA A 172 8.81 1.18 7.22
CA ALA A 172 10.22 0.88 7.05
C ALA A 172 10.69 1.39 5.67
N THR A 173 11.63 2.33 5.66
CA THR A 173 12.04 3.09 4.46
C THR A 173 13.47 2.81 3.99
N SER A 174 14.04 1.68 4.40
CA SER A 174 15.43 1.32 4.12
C SER A 174 15.78 1.38 2.63
N GLY A 175 16.92 1.99 2.32
CA GLY A 175 17.43 2.12 0.95
C GLY A 175 16.67 3.12 0.07
N SER A 176 15.68 3.83 0.60
CA SER A 176 14.97 4.89 -0.11
C SER A 176 15.71 6.23 -0.03
N SER A 177 15.52 7.11 -1.02
CA SER A 177 16.15 8.44 -1.10
C SER A 177 15.17 9.49 -1.61
N ASN A 178 15.36 10.74 -1.17
CA ASN A 178 14.44 11.84 -1.45
C ASN A 178 12.99 11.49 -1.09
N LEU A 179 12.78 11.07 0.16
CA LEU A 179 11.45 10.75 0.69
C LEU A 179 10.84 11.96 1.37
N HIS A 180 9.55 12.22 1.11
CA HIS A 180 8.74 13.16 1.86
C HIS A 180 7.59 12.43 2.57
N VAL A 181 7.56 12.50 3.89
CA VAL A 181 6.60 11.78 4.73
C VAL A 181 5.85 12.77 5.60
N PHE A 182 4.55 12.96 5.40
CA PHE A 182 3.78 14.00 6.09
C PHE A 182 2.29 13.66 6.23
N ASN A 183 1.58 14.34 7.15
CA ASN A 183 0.14 14.19 7.38
C ASN A 183 -0.35 12.76 7.70
N ASN A 184 0.51 11.91 8.23
CA ASN A 184 0.14 10.56 8.62
C ASN A 184 -0.36 10.54 10.08
N LYS A 185 -1.39 9.74 10.36
CA LYS A 185 -1.96 9.50 11.70
C LYS A 185 -1.77 8.04 12.09
N ILE A 186 -1.17 7.80 13.25
CA ILE A 186 -0.97 6.46 13.80
C ILE A 186 -1.67 6.42 15.16
N VAL A 187 -2.54 5.44 15.36
CA VAL A 187 -3.24 5.24 16.64
C VAL A 187 -2.92 3.85 17.19
N ALA A 188 -1.94 3.81 18.09
CA ALA A 188 -1.52 2.62 18.83
C ALA A 188 -1.98 2.72 20.29
N VAL A 189 -3.28 2.50 20.52
CA VAL A 189 -3.88 2.55 21.87
C VAL A 189 -4.54 1.21 22.17
N SER A 190 -4.16 0.60 23.29
CA SER A 190 -4.73 -0.65 23.76
C SER A 190 -6.11 -0.45 24.39
N SER A 191 -7.02 -1.35 24.09
CA SER A 191 -8.37 -1.39 24.69
C SER A 191 -8.40 -2.10 26.05
N THR A 192 -7.33 -2.77 26.44
CA THR A 192 -7.22 -3.62 27.64
C THR A 192 -6.14 -3.15 28.60
N GLY A 193 -5.43 -2.06 28.26
CA GLY A 193 -4.26 -1.58 29.00
C GLY A 193 -2.95 -2.27 28.63
N SER A 194 -2.95 -3.29 27.77
CA SER A 194 -1.74 -3.94 27.26
C SER A 194 -0.78 -2.96 26.57
N PHE A 195 0.53 -3.16 26.70
CA PHE A 195 1.53 -2.25 26.13
C PHE A 195 1.69 -2.44 24.61
N PRO A 196 1.52 -1.40 23.77
CA PRO A 196 1.77 -1.45 22.34
C PRO A 196 3.27 -1.41 22.04
N PHE A 197 3.97 -2.49 22.40
CA PHE A 197 5.41 -2.59 22.30
C PHE A 197 5.89 -2.37 20.85
N ASN A 198 6.82 -1.43 20.67
CA ASN A 198 7.55 -1.20 19.41
C ASN A 198 6.62 -1.02 18.19
N THR A 199 5.52 -0.29 18.42
CA THR A 199 4.49 0.03 17.44
C THR A 199 4.59 1.50 17.01
#